data_AF-A0A3D4BEZ6-F1
#
_entry.id   AF-A0A3D4BEZ6-F1
#
_cell.length_a   1.000
_cell.length_b   1.000
_cell.length_c   1.000
_cell.angle_alpha   90.00
_cell.angle_beta   90.00
_cell.angle_gamma   90.00
#
_symmetry.space_group_name_H-M   'P 1'
#
loop_
_entity.id
_entity.type
_entity.pdbx_description
1 polymer ?
#
loop_
_entity_poly.entity_id
_entity_poly.type
_entity_poly.pdbx_seq_one_letter_code
_entity_poly.pdbx_strand_id
1 'polypeptide(L)' 'MEAIRQTVKVKNHTINIILPDDFNAEFVDVIVLPSQNDEYSIPQWQINEVRERTEKYLKNPENVTDIDDFLKEIENDL' A
#
# COMPACT_ATOMS: atom_id res chain seq x y z
N MET A 1 1.79 13.50 -3.32
CA MET A 1 0.50 13.19 -2.67
C MET A 1 0.56 11.76 -2.23
N GLU A 2 0.26 11.51 -0.96
CA GLU A 2 0.11 10.15 -0.43
C GLU A 2 -1.22 9.56 -0.88
N ALA A 3 -1.27 8.24 -1.10
CA ALA A 3 -2.49 7.56 -1.49
C ALA A 3 -3.51 7.58 -0.33
N ILE A 4 -4.74 8.05 -0.60
CA ILE A 4 -5.81 8.07 0.41
C ILE A 4 -6.50 6.70 0.43
N ARG A 5 -6.37 5.97 1.54
CA ARG A 5 -7.12 4.72 1.79
C ARG A 5 -8.21 4.95 2.83
N GLN A 6 -9.47 4.82 2.43
CA GLN A 6 -10.63 4.98 3.31
C GLN A 6 -11.54 3.76 3.26
N THR A 7 -11.98 3.28 4.44
CA THR A 7 -13.05 2.28 4.54
C THR A 7 -14.40 3.01 4.59
N VAL A 8 -15.21 2.88 3.54
CA VAL A 8 -16.52 3.54 3.42
C VAL A 8 -17.66 2.53 3.56
N LYS A 9 -18.72 2.93 4.28
CA LYS A 9 -19.90 2.07 4.47
C LYS A 9 -20.76 2.05 3.21
N VAL A 10 -21.08 0.86 2.73
CA VAL A 10 -22.03 0.65 1.62
C VAL A 10 -23.46 0.88 2.12
N LYS A 11 -24.23 1.72 1.42
CA LYS A 11 -25.67 1.94 1.68
C LYS A 11 -26.43 1.86 0.36
N ASN A 12 -27.43 0.99 0.27
CA ASN A 12 -28.24 0.81 -0.94
C ASN A 12 -27.41 0.62 -2.23
N HIS A 13 -26.32 -0.14 -2.15
CA HIS A 13 -25.39 -0.36 -3.27
C HIS A 13 -24.65 0.90 -3.76
N THR A 14 -24.57 1.94 -2.92
CA THR A 14 -23.84 3.18 -3.17
C THR A 14 -22.76 3.39 -2.12
N ILE A 15 -21.64 3.97 -2.55
CA ILE A 15 -20.58 4.53 -1.70
C ILE A 15 -20.39 6.01 -2.04
N ASN A 16 -20.09 6.84 -1.04
CA ASN A 16 -19.76 8.26 -1.22
C ASN A 16 -18.32 8.47 -0.77
N ILE A 17 -17.50 9.05 -1.64
CA ILE A 17 -16.10 9.43 -1.35
C ILE A 17 -16.04 10.95 -1.41
N ILE A 18 -15.52 11.57 -0.35
CA ILE A 18 -15.32 13.03 -0.28
C ILE A 18 -13.81 13.25 -0.30
N LEU A 19 -13.33 13.96 -1.32
CA LEU A 19 -11.92 14.31 -1.45
C LEU A 19 -11.61 15.53 -0.57
N PRO A 20 -10.39 15.62 -0.02
CA PRO A 20 -9.92 16.83 0.67
C PRO A 20 -9.99 18.08 -0.20
N ASP A 21 -10.18 19.25 0.41
CA ASP A 21 -10.30 20.54 -0.30
C ASP A 21 -9.02 20.90 -1.09
N ASP A 22 -7.87 20.36 -0.69
CA ASP A 22 -6.57 20.57 -1.33
C ASP A 22 -6.21 19.49 -2.38
N PHE A 23 -7.11 18.54 -2.65
CA PHE A 23 -6.92 17.54 -3.71
C PHE A 23 -7.09 18.16 -5.10
N ASN A 24 -6.02 18.20 -5.89
CA ASN A 24 -5.94 18.94 -7.15
C ASN A 24 -5.63 18.09 -8.40
N ALA A 25 -5.76 16.76 -8.32
CA ALA A 25 -5.54 15.89 -9.47
C ALA A 25 -6.77 15.82 -10.39
N GLU A 26 -6.53 15.61 -11.69
CA GLU A 26 -7.59 15.55 -12.72
C GLU A 26 -8.35 14.21 -12.71
N PHE A 27 -7.70 13.11 -12.32
CA PHE A 27 -8.27 11.77 -12.33
C PHE A 27 -8.02 11.02 -11.02
N VAL A 28 -8.95 10.13 -10.67
CA VAL A 28 -8.86 9.23 -9.51
C VAL A 28 -9.18 7.81 -9.95
N ASP A 29 -8.28 6.88 -9.67
CA ASP A 29 -8.52 5.46 -9.84
C ASP A 29 -9.14 4.87 -8.56
N VAL A 30 -10.25 4.14 -8.71
CA VAL A 30 -10.99 3.54 -7.58
C VAL A 30 -11.02 2.02 -7.69
N ILE A 31 -10.55 1.33 -6.64
CA ILE A 31 -10.64 -0.12 -6.50
C ILE A 31 -11.65 -0.45 -5.39
N VAL A 32 -12.75 -1.12 -5.74
CA VAL A 32 -13.79 -1.53 -4.79
C VAL A 32 -13.64 -3.00 -4.45
N LEU A 33 -13.34 -3.29 -3.19
CA LEU A 33 -13.27 -4.65 -2.66
C LEU A 33 -14.29 -4.78 -1.52
N PRO A 34 -14.98 -5.92 -1.38
CA PRO A 34 -15.83 -6.16 -0.22
C PRO A 34 -14.94 -6.11 1.03
N SER A 35 -15.37 -5.37 2.07
CA SER A 35 -14.67 -5.44 3.35
C SER A 35 -14.94 -6.80 3.98
N GLN A 36 -13.99 -7.72 3.83
CA GLN A 36 -13.93 -8.89 4.69
C GLN A 36 -13.62 -8.34 6.10
N ASN A 37 -14.45 -8.66 7.10
CA ASN A 37 -14.05 -8.46 8.51
C ASN A 37 -12.93 -9.44 8.92
N ASP A 38 -12.50 -10.29 7.99
CA ASP A 38 -11.35 -11.16 8.15
C ASP A 38 -10.09 -10.38 7.77
N GLU A 39 -9.05 -10.52 8.60
CA GLU A 39 -7.73 -9.92 8.45
C GLU A 39 -7.34 -9.70 6.99
N TYR A 40 -6.93 -8.47 6.67
CA TYR A 40 -6.41 -8.11 5.36
C TYR A 40 -5.38 -9.15 4.89
N SER A 41 -5.80 -10.02 3.97
CA SER A 41 -4.97 -11.08 3.42
C SER A 41 -4.17 -10.52 2.26
N ILE A 42 -2.85 -10.47 2.44
CA ILE A 42 -1.92 -10.04 1.40
C ILE A 42 -1.96 -11.09 0.27
N PRO A 43 -2.28 -10.72 -0.98
CA PRO A 43 -2.25 -11.65 -2.11
C PRO A 43 -0.89 -12.33 -2.28
N GLN A 44 -0.89 -13.61 -2.63
CA GLN A 44 0.34 -14.41 -2.73
C GLN A 44 1.38 -13.82 -3.70
N TRP A 45 0.94 -13.13 -4.76
CA TRP A 45 1.84 -12.48 -5.71
C TRP A 45 2.64 -11.34 -5.06
N GLN A 46 2.01 -10.56 -4.16
CA GLN A 46 2.69 -9.48 -3.43
C GLN A 46 3.72 -10.05 -2.47
N ILE A 47 3.36 -11.12 -1.76
CA ILE A 47 4.28 -11.84 -0.87
C ILE A 47 5.48 -12.36 -1.67
N ASN A 48 5.23 -12.93 -2.85
CA ASN A 48 6.29 -13.48 -3.69
C ASN A 48 7.22 -12.39 -4.23
N GLU A 49 6.67 -11.24 -4.66
CA GLU A 49 7.43 -10.08 -5.14
C GLU A 49 8.36 -9.53 -4.04
N VAL A 50 7.83 -9.34 -2.83
CA VAL A 50 8.65 -8.87 -1.68
C VAL A 50 9.73 -9.88 -1.37
N ARG A 51 9.40 -11.18 -1.30
CA ARG A 51 10.38 -12.23 -1.02
C ARG A 51 11.50 -12.27 -2.06
N GLU A 52 11.17 -12.18 -3.35
CA GLU A 52 12.17 -12.18 -4.43
C GLU A 52 13.10 -10.96 -4.32
N ARG A 53 12.56 -9.79 -4.00
CA ARG A 53 13.36 -8.57 -3.78
C ARG A 53 14.29 -8.73 -2.58
N THR A 54 13.79 -9.24 -1.46
CA THR A 54 14.61 -9.49 -0.26
C THR A 54 15.73 -10.50 -0.54
N GLU A 55 15.44 -11.59 -1.24
CA GLU A 55 16.47 -12.58 -1.61
C GLU A 55 17.53 -12.00 -2.55
N LYS A 56 17.12 -11.17 -3.52
CA LYS A 56 18.06 -10.45 -4.41
C LYS A 56 18.95 -9.49 -3.62
N TYR A 57 18.38 -8.75 -2.66
CA TYR A 57 19.13 -7.86 -1.77
C TYR A 57 20.15 -8.63 -0.93
N LEU A 58 19.74 -9.68 -0.22
CA LEU A 58 20.63 -10.45 0.65
C LEU A 58 21.80 -11.10 -0.10
N LYS A 59 21.63 -11.41 -1.39
CA LYS A 59 22.71 -11.95 -2.24
C LYS A 59 23.71 -10.89 -2.69
N ASN A 60 23.30 -9.62 -2.80
CA ASN A 60 24.19 -8.55 -3.25
C ASN A 60 23.79 -7.18 -2.67
N PRO A 61 23.98 -6.98 -1.35
CA PRO A 61 23.44 -5.82 -0.63
C PRO A 61 24.06 -4.50 -1.09
N GLU A 62 25.33 -4.51 -1.53
CA GLU A 62 26.04 -3.31 -2.01
C GLU A 62 25.50 -2.74 -3.34
N ASN A 63 24.68 -3.52 -4.06
CA ASN A 63 24.11 -3.10 -5.34
C ASN A 63 22.76 -2.38 -5.23
N VAL A 64 22.29 -2.14 -4.00
CA VAL A 64 21.04 -1.42 -3.77
C VAL A 64 21.32 -0.16 -2.97
N THR A 65 21.41 0.95 -3.68
CA THR A 65 21.32 2.28 -3.05
C THR A 65 19.94 2.42 -2.40
N ASP A 66 19.91 2.86 -1.15
CA ASP A 66 18.73 3.22 -0.33
C ASP A 66 17.97 2.11 0.42
N ILE A 67 18.35 0.82 0.36
CA ILE A 67 17.67 -0.20 1.21
C ILE A 67 18.03 -0.06 2.69
N ASP A 68 19.29 0.24 3.02
CA ASP A 68 19.69 0.40 4.41
C ASP A 68 19.00 1.58 5.10
N ASP A 69 18.72 2.65 4.35
CA ASP A 69 18.00 3.81 4.88
C ASP A 69 16.49 3.54 4.98
N PHE A 70 15.91 2.82 4.01
CA PHE A 70 14.53 2.33 4.10
C PHE A 70 14.29 1.39 5.30
N LEU A 71 15.23 0.48 5.58
CA LEU A 71 15.11 -0.43 6.73
C LEU A 71 15.21 0.31 8.07
N LYS A 72 16.08 1.33 8.17
CA LYS A 72 16.14 2.20 9.35
C LYS A 72 14.86 3.00 9.56
N GLU A 73 14.24 3.50 8.49
CA GLU A 73 12.96 4.21 8.61
C GLU A 73 11.86 3.32 9.21
N ILE A 74 11.77 2.05 8.77
CA ILE A 74 10.81 1.08 9.32
C ILE A 74 11.09 0.76 10.80
N GLU A 75 12.36 0.57 11.19
CA GLU A 75 12.71 0.33 12.60
C GLU A 75 12.39 1.51 13.52
N ASN A 76 12.48 2.74 13.02
CA ASN A 76 12.18 3.94 13.81
C ASN A 76 10.67 4.20 13.97
N ASP A 77 9.84 3.68 13.06
CA ASP A 77 8.38 3.82 13.09
C ASP A 77 7.66 2.72 13.92
N LEU A 78 8.40 1.75 14.47
CA LEU A 78 7.93 0.67 15.36
C LEU A 78 8.18 0.98 16.85
#